data_AF-H2AR63-F1
#
_entry.id   AF-H2AR63-F1
#
_cell.length_a   1.000
_cell.length_b   1.000
_cell.length_c   1.000
_cell.angle_alpha   90.00
_cell.angle_beta   90.00
_cell.angle_gamma   90.00
#
_symmetry.space_group_name_H-M   'P 1'
#
loop_
_entity.id
_entity.type
_entity.pdbx_description
1 polymer ?
#
loop_
_entity_poly.entity_id
_entity_poly.type
_entity_poly.pdbx_seq_one_letter_code
_entity_poly.pdbx_strand_id
1 'polypeptide(L)' 'MFIKVKTLTGKEIAVELDENDRIYHIKELLEEKEGIPPSQQRLIFQGKQIIEMTNKL' A
#
# COMPACT_ATOMS: atom_id res chain seq x y z
N MET A 1 -1.35 4.65 -13.04
CA MET A 1 0.03 4.33 -12.59
C MET A 1 0.04 2.96 -11.94
N PHE A 2 1.12 2.18 -12.06
CA PHE A 2 1.24 0.92 -11.32
C PHE A 2 2.33 1.03 -10.27
N ILE A 3 2.04 0.55 -9.05
CA ILE A 3 3.08 0.31 -8.04
C ILE A 3 3.18 -1.19 -7.77
N LYS A 4 4.38 -1.63 -7.38
CA LYS A 4 4.63 -3.00 -6.95
C LYS A 4 4.77 -3.05 -5.44
N VAL A 5 3.97 -3.91 -4.82
CA VAL A 5 4.05 -4.23 -3.39
C VAL A 5 4.65 -5.61 -3.26
N LYS A 6 5.75 -5.72 -2.50
CA LYS A 6 6.39 -7.00 -2.18
C LYS A 6 6.01 -7.40 -0.76
N THR A 7 5.43 -8.58 -0.61
CA THR A 7 5.08 -9.13 0.70
C THR A 7 6.32 -9.70 1.41
N LEU A 8 6.21 -9.98 2.71
CA LEU A 8 7.28 -10.62 3.49
C LEU A 8 7.59 -12.05 3.01
N THR A 9 6.65 -12.71 2.34
CA THR A 9 6.86 -14.04 1.72
C THR A 9 7.53 -13.96 0.35
N GLY A 10 7.78 -12.75 -0.16
CA GLY A 10 8.43 -12.52 -1.45
C GLY A 10 7.47 -12.47 -2.65
N LYS A 11 6.15 -12.57 -2.44
CA LYS A 11 5.15 -12.38 -3.49
C LYS A 11 5.14 -10.92 -3.95
N GLU A 12 5.10 -10.70 -5.26
CA GLU A 12 4.90 -9.37 -5.85
C GLU A 12 3.44 -9.19 -6.26
N ILE A 13 2.87 -8.04 -5.89
CA ILE A 13 1.50 -7.66 -6.20
C ILE A 13 1.57 -6.32 -6.93
N ALA A 14 1.02 -6.28 -8.14
CA ALA A 14 0.83 -5.03 -8.86
C ALA A 14 -0.55 -4.46 -8.50
N VAL A 15 -0.59 -3.18 -8.12
CA VAL A 15 -1.82 -2.42 -7.93
C VAL A 15 -1.83 -1.22 -8.88
N GLU A 16 -2.98 -0.99 -9.49
CA GLU A 16 -3.22 0.16 -10.36
C GLU A 16 -3.78 1.30 -9.52
N LEU A 17 -3.26 2.50 -9.72
CA LEU A 17 -3.57 3.70 -8.94
C LEU A 17 -3.62 4.93 -9.85
N ASP A 18 -4.43 5.90 -9.45
CA ASP A 18 -4.38 7.27 -9.93
C ASP A 18 -3.37 8.11 -9.12
N GLU A 19 -2.94 9.25 -9.67
CA GLU A 19 -2.06 10.18 -8.96
C GLU A 19 -2.70 10.83 -7.72
N ASN A 20 -4.04 10.83 -7.66
CA ASN A 20 -4.82 11.37 -6.55
C ASN A 20 -5.17 10.31 -5.49
N ASP A 21 -4.84 9.03 -5.73
CA ASP A 21 -5.19 7.96 -4.82
C ASP A 21 -4.42 8.08 -3.50
N ARG A 22 -5.16 7.84 -2.41
CA ARG A 22 -4.60 7.88 -1.06
C ARG A 22 -4.00 6.53 -0.70
N ILE A 23 -3.06 6.55 0.24
CA ILE A 23 -2.48 5.33 0.83
C ILE A 23 -3.57 4.36 1.35
N TYR A 24 -4.69 4.89 1.84
CA TYR A 24 -5.81 4.07 2.27
C TYR A 24 -6.39 3.22 1.12
N HIS A 25 -6.52 3.79 -0.08
CA HIS A 25 -7.02 3.06 -1.24
C HIS A 25 -6.08 1.91 -1.66
N ILE A 26 -4.77 2.14 -1.58
CA ILE A 26 -3.76 1.08 -1.79
C ILE A 26 -4.02 -0.10 -0.86
N LYS A 27 -4.35 0.18 0.41
CA LYS A 27 -4.62 -0.87 1.40
C LYS A 27 -5.92 -1.62 1.11
N GLU A 28 -6.96 -0.95 0.63
CA GLU A 28 -8.20 -1.62 0.19
C GLU A 28 -7.91 -2.58 -0.96
N LEU A 29 -7.18 -2.14 -2.00
CA LEU A 29 -6.81 -3.00 -3.13
C LEU A 29 -5.94 -4.19 -2.71
N LEU A 30 -5.11 -4.03 -1.68
CA LEU A 30 -4.33 -5.13 -1.11
C LEU A 30 -5.19 -6.08 -0.25
N GLU A 31 -6.21 -5.58 0.45
CA GLU A 31 -7.17 -6.42 1.17
C GLU A 31 -7.92 -7.33 0.20
N GLU A 32 -8.38 -6.80 -0.94
CA GLU A 32 -9.05 -7.61 -1.97
C GLU A 32 -8.15 -8.74 -2.51
N LYS A 33 -6.84 -8.54 -2.54
CA LYS A 33 -5.87 -9.49 -3.11
C LYS A 33 -5.28 -10.48 -2.10
N GLU A 34 -5.12 -10.07 -0.84
CA GLU A 34 -4.44 -10.85 0.20
C GLU A 34 -5.36 -11.23 1.38
N GLY A 35 -6.53 -10.62 1.50
CA GLY A 35 -7.49 -10.87 2.58
C GLY A 35 -7.08 -10.29 3.94
N ILE A 36 -6.09 -9.39 3.98
CA ILE A 36 -5.59 -8.77 5.23
C ILE A 36 -6.28 -7.42 5.41
N PRO A 37 -7.03 -7.18 6.51
CA PRO A 37 -7.72 -5.91 6.74
C PRO A 37 -6.76 -4.69 6.69
N PRO A 38 -7.17 -3.53 6.14
CA PRO A 38 -6.31 -2.33 6.00
C PRO A 38 -5.66 -1.83 7.28
N SER A 39 -6.33 -2.02 8.42
CA SER A 39 -5.83 -1.67 9.75
C SER A 39 -4.69 -2.59 10.22
N GLN A 40 -4.63 -3.82 9.72
CA GLN A 40 -3.59 -4.80 10.03
C GLN A 40 -2.43 -4.74 9.02
N GLN A 41 -2.62 -4.07 7.89
CA GLN A 41 -1.57 -3.89 6.89
C GLN A 41 -0.52 -2.85 7.32
N ARG A 42 0.76 -3.25 7.25
CA ARG A 42 1.92 -2.38 7.47
C ARG A 42 2.70 -2.18 6.19
N LEU A 43 2.54 -1.02 5.56
CA LEU A 43 3.31 -0.62 4.38
C LEU A 43 4.60 0.07 4.81
N ILE A 44 5.73 -0.35 4.25
CA ILE A 44 7.07 0.17 4.56
C ILE A 44 7.73 0.61 3.26
N PHE A 45 8.23 1.85 3.23
CA PHE A 45 9.00 2.39 2.10
C PHE A 45 10.24 3.10 2.63
N GLN A 46 11.41 2.77 2.07
CA GLN A 46 12.71 3.29 2.51
C GLN A 46 12.92 3.20 4.04
N GLY A 47 12.53 2.07 4.62
CA GLY A 47 12.68 1.81 6.06
C GLY A 47 11.69 2.58 6.97
N LYS A 48 10.75 3.34 6.41
CA LYS A 48 9.73 4.07 7.16
C LYS A 48 8.35 3.47 6.91
N GLN A 49 7.57 3.30 7.98
CA GLN A 49 6.17 2.94 7.85
C GLN A 49 5.41 4.12 7.24
N ILE A 50 4.68 3.88 6.16
CA ILE A 50 3.78 4.89 5.59
C ILE A 50 2.45 4.75 6.33
N ILE A 51 2.06 5.79 7.06
CA ILE A 51 0.80 5.81 7.82
C ILE A 51 -0.26 6.70 7.18
N GLU A 52 0.16 7.75 6.49
CA GLU A 52 -0.62 8.59 5.57
C GLU A 52 0.43 9.52 4.96
N MET A 53 0.34 9.84 3.66
CA MET A 53 1.15 10.93 3.12
C MET A 53 0.56 12.24 3.64
N THR A 54 0.89 12.61 4.87
CA THR A 54 0.72 13.99 5.30
C THR A 54 1.71 14.80 4.46
N ASN A 55 1.21 15.51 3.46
CA ASN A 55 1.89 16.70 2.95
C ASN A 55 2.04 17.65 4.14
N LYS A 56 3.10 17.49 4.92
CA LYS A 56 3.63 18.58 5.71
C LYS A 56 4.25 19.53 4.70
N LEU A 57 3.46 20.54 4.32
CA LEU A 57 3.98 21.83 3.90
C LEU A 57 4.93 22.37 4.98
#